data_AF-A0A5N0EIB6-F1
#
_entry.id   AF-A0A5N0EIB6-F1
#
_cell.length_a   1.000
_cell.length_b   1.000
_cell.length_c   1.000
_cell.angle_alpha   90.00
_cell.angle_beta   90.00
_cell.angle_gamma   90.00
#
_symmetry.space_group_name_H-M   'P 1'
#
loop_
_entity.id
_entity.type
_entity.pdbx_description
1 polymer ?
#
loop_
_entity_poly.entity_id
_entity_poly.type
_entity_poly.pdbx_seq_one_letter_code
_entity_poly.pdbx_strand_id
1 'polypeptide(L)'
;MRGDEIIGQWSAEAGYHSSMEDEQFVFWDDGVGLVEYARPDAGECVLFRWARTAIRRVRLEPYRRDGGEASDAVPEVVEIGYRIAREQRPLIGETLPVLYLPAPFAAIPDSGYGLITREPAVYFTKKRRANS
;
A
#
# COMPACT_ATOMS: atom_id res chain seq x y z
N MET A 1 11.78 13.97 -12.44
CA MET A 1 11.19 14.68 -11.28
C MET A 1 11.88 14.14 -10.04
N ARG A 2 12.29 14.99 -9.08
CA ARG A 2 12.72 14.46 -7.77
C ARG A 2 11.51 13.71 -7.18
N GLY A 3 11.73 12.44 -6.81
CA GLY A 3 10.68 11.45 -6.57
C GLY A 3 9.62 11.91 -5.57
N ASP A 4 8.36 11.62 -5.89
CA ASP A 4 7.23 11.92 -5.03
C ASP A 4 7.39 11.26 -3.66
N GLU A 5 7.09 11.99 -2.59
CA GLU A 5 7.31 11.56 -1.20
C GLU A 5 6.44 10.38 -0.78
N ILE A 6 5.43 10.01 -1.59
CA ILE A 6 4.58 8.84 -1.35
C ILE A 6 5.15 7.57 -2.00
N ILE A 7 6.06 7.70 -2.97
CA ILE A 7 6.72 6.57 -3.62
C ILE A 7 7.50 5.77 -2.58
N GLY A 8 7.27 4.46 -2.58
CA GLY A 8 7.82 3.55 -1.60
C GLY A 8 6.88 2.40 -1.26
N GLN A 9 7.40 1.51 -0.43
CA GLN A 9 6.66 0.45 0.24
C GLN A 9 6.47 0.86 1.70
N TRP A 10 5.23 0.77 2.18
CA TRP A 10 4.80 1.19 3.50
C TRP A 10 4.03 0.05 4.15
N SER A 11 4.30 -0.27 5.40
CA SER A 11 3.70 -1.40 6.12
C SER A 11 3.11 -0.94 7.43
N ALA A 12 1.94 -1.46 7.79
CA ALA A 12 1.33 -1.21 9.09
C ALA A 12 2.19 -1.78 10.23
N GLU A 13 2.86 -2.90 9.98
CA GLU A 13 3.75 -3.58 10.92
C GLU A 13 5.19 -3.03 10.95
N ALA A 14 5.52 -2.05 10.11
CA ALA A 14 6.85 -1.43 10.08
C ALA A 14 7.24 -0.84 11.45
N GLY A 15 8.06 -1.59 12.19
CA GLY A 15 8.56 -1.23 13.52
C GLY A 15 7.70 -1.70 14.70
N TYR A 16 6.76 -2.62 14.48
CA TYR A 16 5.97 -3.31 15.50
C TYR A 16 6.30 -4.81 15.57
N HIS A 17 5.87 -5.46 16.66
CA HIS A 17 5.96 -6.91 16.77
C HIS A 17 5.00 -7.53 15.78
N SER A 18 5.55 -8.28 14.81
CA SER A 18 4.82 -9.09 13.83
C SER A 18 3.50 -9.56 14.41
N SER A 19 2.42 -8.86 14.07
CA SER A 19 1.13 -9.49 14.07
C SER A 19 1.16 -10.56 12.97
N MET A 20 0.36 -11.62 13.09
CA MET A 20 0.27 -12.62 12.02
C MET A 20 -0.33 -12.02 10.73
N GLU A 21 -0.64 -10.73 10.74
CA GLU A 21 -1.31 -9.98 9.69
C GLU A 21 -0.45 -8.75 9.35
N ASP A 22 -0.45 -8.30 8.11
CA ASP A 22 0.16 -7.02 7.76
C ASP A 22 -0.63 -6.41 6.61
N GLU A 23 -0.75 -5.08 6.61
CA GLU A 23 -1.27 -4.35 5.47
C GLU A 23 -0.18 -3.45 4.91
N GLN A 24 0.07 -3.59 3.61
CA GLN A 24 1.13 -2.87 2.93
C GLN A 24 0.59 -2.05 1.76
N PHE A 25 0.98 -0.78 1.71
CA PHE A 25 0.84 0.05 0.52
C PHE A 25 2.14 0.08 -0.26
N VAL A 26 2.03 -0.02 -1.58
CA VAL A 26 3.15 0.21 -2.50
C VAL A 26 2.76 1.25 -3.54
N PHE A 27 3.63 2.24 -3.73
CA PHE A 27 3.49 3.27 -4.75
C PHE A 27 4.74 3.29 -5.63
N TRP A 28 4.58 2.98 -6.92
CA TRP A 28 5.63 3.07 -7.93
C TRP A 28 5.60 4.42 -8.66
N ASP A 29 6.73 4.82 -9.21
CA ASP A 29 6.93 6.11 -9.89
C ASP A 29 6.19 6.22 -11.25
N ASP A 30 5.75 5.09 -11.80
CA ASP A 30 4.96 4.98 -13.02
C ASP A 30 3.44 5.20 -12.80
N GLY A 31 3.03 5.54 -11.57
CA GLY A 31 1.63 5.76 -11.21
C GLY A 31 0.85 4.47 -10.96
N VAL A 32 1.52 3.33 -10.83
CA VAL A 32 0.91 2.09 -10.31
C VAL A 32 1.06 2.06 -8.80
N GLY A 33 0.09 1.46 -8.12
CA GLY A 33 0.22 1.07 -6.73
C GLY A 33 -0.60 -0.17 -6.39
N LEU A 34 -0.36 -0.69 -5.20
CA LEU A 34 -1.17 -1.75 -4.61
C LEU A 34 -1.36 -1.53 -3.13
N VAL A 35 -2.44 -2.09 -2.60
CA VAL A 35 -2.55 -2.43 -1.18
C VAL A 35 -2.75 -3.93 -1.06
N GLU A 36 -2.01 -4.55 -0.17
CA GLU A 36 -2.12 -5.97 0.15
C GLU A 36 -2.29 -6.13 1.65
N TYR A 37 -3.38 -6.79 2.04
CA TYR A 37 -3.58 -7.26 3.40
C TYR A 37 -3.27 -8.76 3.43
N ALA A 38 -2.20 -9.14 4.14
CA ALA A 38 -1.71 -10.50 4.22
C ALA A 38 -2.00 -11.12 5.59
N ARG A 39 -2.35 -12.41 5.60
CA ARG A 39 -2.48 -13.29 6.77
C ARG A 39 -1.76 -14.62 6.47
N PRO A 40 -1.56 -15.54 7.44
CA PRO A 40 -0.76 -16.75 7.21
C PRO A 40 -1.31 -17.64 6.09
N ASP A 41 -2.64 -17.68 5.92
CA ASP A 41 -3.32 -18.59 4.97
C ASP A 41 -4.13 -17.86 3.87
N ALA A 42 -4.20 -16.52 3.92
CA ALA A 42 -5.02 -15.73 3.01
C ALA A 42 -4.40 -14.35 2.76
N GLY A 43 -4.80 -13.71 1.67
CA GLY A 43 -4.44 -12.32 1.43
C GLY A 43 -5.38 -11.68 0.42
N GLU A 44 -5.67 -10.41 0.63
CA GLU A 44 -6.49 -9.59 -0.27
C GLU A 44 -5.61 -8.51 -0.88
N CYS A 45 -5.72 -8.32 -2.19
CA CYS A 45 -4.89 -7.37 -2.91
C CYS A 45 -5.75 -6.51 -3.83
N VAL A 46 -5.61 -5.19 -3.69
CA VAL A 46 -6.23 -4.20 -4.57
C VAL A 46 -5.12 -3.49 -5.33
N LEU A 47 -5.14 -3.62 -6.66
CA LEU A 47 -4.31 -2.82 -7.55
C LEU A 47 -5.01 -1.48 -7.83
N PHE A 48 -4.24 -0.41 -7.94
CA PHE A 48 -4.77 0.90 -8.28
C PHE A 48 -3.79 1.72 -9.12
N ARG A 49 -4.33 2.62 -9.94
CA ARG A 49 -3.55 3.75 -10.47
C ARG A 49 -3.58 4.87 -9.46
N TRP A 50 -2.50 5.65 -9.41
CA TRP A 50 -2.46 6.82 -8.56
C TRP A 50 -1.86 8.01 -9.28
N ALA A 51 -2.34 9.18 -8.92
CA ALA A 51 -1.79 10.46 -9.35
C ALA A 51 -1.91 11.48 -8.22
N ARG A 52 -0.89 12.30 -8.06
CA ARG A 52 -0.95 13.44 -7.16
C ARG A 52 -1.81 14.53 -7.78
N THR A 53 -2.91 14.88 -7.13
CA THR A 53 -3.84 15.92 -7.62
C THR A 53 -3.57 17.28 -6.97
N ALA A 54 -2.98 17.30 -5.78
CA ALA A 54 -2.50 18.50 -5.10
C ALA A 54 -1.40 18.18 -4.08
N ILE A 55 -0.89 19.22 -3.40
CA ILE A 55 -0.05 19.02 -2.21
C ILE A 55 -0.83 18.17 -1.22
N ARG A 56 -0.24 17.03 -0.83
CA ARG A 56 -0.82 16.07 0.11
C ARG A 56 -2.21 15.52 -0.28
N ARG A 57 -2.55 15.51 -1.57
CA ARG A 57 -3.75 14.84 -2.09
C ARG A 57 -3.40 13.91 -3.24
N VAL A 58 -4.00 12.74 -3.25
CA VAL A 58 -3.87 11.74 -4.31
C VAL A 58 -5.24 11.27 -4.76
N ARG A 59 -5.32 10.97 -6.06
CA ARG A 59 -6.42 10.23 -6.65
C ARG A 59 -5.98 8.77 -6.76
N LEU A 60 -6.81 7.86 -6.29
CA LEU A 60 -6.61 6.41 -6.35
C LEU A 60 -7.71 5.81 -7.20
N GLU A 61 -7.33 5.08 -8.24
CA GLU A 61 -8.23 4.44 -9.19
C GLU A 61 -8.02 2.92 -9.17
N PRO A 62 -8.75 2.20 -8.31
CA PRO A 62 -8.69 0.74 -8.22
C PRO A 62 -9.04 0.08 -9.55
N TYR A 63 -8.36 -1.01 -9.88
CA TYR A 63 -8.61 -1.79 -11.09
C TYR A 63 -8.36 -3.28 -10.87
N ARG A 64 -8.99 -4.13 -11.70
CA ARG A 64 -8.71 -5.57 -11.71
C ARG A 64 -7.50 -5.86 -12.58
N ARG A 65 -6.65 -6.78 -12.13
CA ARG A 65 -5.67 -7.41 -13.02
C ARG A 65 -6.42 -8.22 -14.08
N ASP A 66 -5.95 -8.18 -15.32
CA ASP A 66 -6.49 -9.03 -16.37
C ASP A 66 -6.46 -10.51 -15.92
N GLY A 67 -7.64 -11.15 -15.87
CA GLY A 67 -7.82 -12.54 -15.45
C GLY A 67 -8.22 -12.79 -13.99
N GLY A 68 -8.58 -11.75 -13.22
CA GLY A 68 -9.23 -11.90 -11.91
C GLY A 68 -10.69 -12.38 -12.03
N GLU A 69 -11.16 -13.17 -11.07
CA GLU A 69 -12.56 -13.64 -11.04
C GLU A 69 -13.53 -12.45 -11.02
N ALA A 70 -14.61 -12.53 -11.80
CA ALA A 70 -15.50 -11.41 -12.05
C ALA A 70 -16.35 -10.97 -10.83
N SER A 71 -16.25 -11.70 -9.71
CA SER A 71 -17.17 -11.67 -8.57
C SER A 71 -17.05 -10.42 -7.67
N ASP A 72 -15.85 -9.86 -7.50
CA ASP A 72 -15.66 -8.80 -6.49
C ASP A 72 -15.71 -7.40 -7.10
N ALA A 73 -16.68 -6.60 -6.69
CA ALA A 73 -16.85 -5.23 -7.17
C ALA A 73 -15.54 -4.44 -7.00
N VAL A 74 -15.10 -3.78 -8.08
CA VAL A 74 -13.93 -2.90 -8.03
C VAL A 74 -14.27 -1.72 -7.11
N PRO A 75 -13.45 -1.39 -6.11
CA PRO A 75 -13.74 -0.26 -5.25
C PRO A 75 -13.83 1.05 -6.06
N GLU A 76 -14.59 2.01 -5.54
CA GLU A 76 -14.78 3.28 -6.22
C GLU A 76 -13.47 4.08 -6.31
N VAL A 77 -13.39 4.91 -7.36
CA VAL A 77 -12.32 5.90 -7.48
C VAL A 77 -12.46 6.93 -6.38
N VAL A 78 -11.36 7.23 -5.70
CA VAL A 78 -11.35 8.21 -4.61
C VAL A 78 -10.28 9.26 -4.78
N GLU A 79 -10.55 10.47 -4.29
CA GLU A 79 -9.53 11.49 -4.07
C GLU A 79 -9.43 11.78 -2.58
N ILE A 80 -8.26 11.52 -2.01
CA ILE A 80 -8.04 11.59 -0.56
C ILE A 80 -6.81 12.39 -0.20
N GLY A 81 -6.87 13.01 0.98
CA GLY A 81 -5.72 13.63 1.61
C GLY A 81 -4.83 12.58 2.28
N TYR A 82 -3.53 12.84 2.33
CA TYR A 82 -2.58 12.00 3.08
C TYR A 82 -1.64 12.87 3.91
N ARG A 83 -1.06 12.29 4.96
CA ARG A 83 0.03 12.93 5.71
C ARG A 83 1.18 11.94 5.90
N ILE A 84 2.40 12.47 5.89
CA ILE A 84 3.59 11.73 6.31
C ILE A 84 4.12 12.42 7.56
N ALA A 85 4.20 11.68 8.66
CA ALA A 85 4.78 12.13 9.92
C ALA A 85 6.07 11.37 10.22
N ARG A 86 6.92 11.92 11.09
CA ARG A 86 8.08 11.21 11.62
C ARG A 86 7.72 10.70 13.00
N GLU A 87 7.66 9.39 13.17
CA GLU A 87 7.19 8.78 14.42
C GLU A 87 8.16 7.71 14.91
N GLN A 88 8.28 7.59 16.23
CA GLN A 88 9.06 6.52 16.85
C GLN A 88 8.20 5.25 16.86
N ARG A 89 8.75 4.16 16.32
CA ARG A 89 8.11 2.84 16.38
C ARG A 89 8.81 1.95 17.41
N PRO A 90 8.06 1.16 18.20
CA PRO A 90 8.60 0.48 19.39
C PRO A 90 9.86 -0.36 19.17
N LEU A 91 10.02 -0.99 17.99
CA LEU A 91 11.10 -1.95 17.75
C LEU A 91 12.30 -1.44 16.96
N ILE A 92 12.13 -0.39 16.15
CA ILE A 92 13.22 0.09 15.29
C ILE A 92 14.21 0.96 16.08
N GLY A 93 13.82 1.45 17.27
CA GLY A 93 14.67 2.33 18.09
C GLY A 93 14.93 3.71 17.47
N GLU A 94 14.48 3.93 16.24
CA GLU A 94 14.64 5.17 15.47
C GLU A 94 13.28 5.73 15.03
N THR A 95 13.30 7.01 14.64
CA THR A 95 12.13 7.70 14.09
C THR A 95 12.05 7.52 12.59
N LEU A 96 10.98 6.91 12.09
CA LEU A 96 10.77 6.64 10.66
C LEU A 96 9.58 7.41 10.08
N PRO A 97 9.54 7.62 8.75
CA PRO A 97 8.38 8.20 8.08
C PRO A 97 7.17 7.27 8.15
N VAL A 98 6.02 7.78 8.59
CA VAL A 98 4.73 7.07 8.68
C VAL A 98 3.71 7.77 7.80
N LEU A 99 3.18 7.04 6.81
CA LEU A 99 2.12 7.46 5.91
C LEU A 99 0.75 7.19 6.55
N TYR A 100 -0.10 8.20 6.58
CA TYR A 100 -1.52 8.05 6.91
C TYR A 100 -2.32 8.37 5.65
N LEU A 101 -3.05 7.37 5.18
CA LEU A 101 -3.80 7.40 3.93
C LEU A 101 -5.12 6.63 4.14
N PRO A 102 -6.24 7.31 4.36
CA PRO A 102 -7.53 6.68 4.66
C PRO A 102 -8.19 6.17 3.37
N ALA A 103 -7.55 5.24 2.67
CA ALA A 103 -8.13 4.63 1.48
C ALA A 103 -9.26 3.67 1.91
N PRO A 104 -10.48 3.78 1.35
CA PRO A 104 -11.64 3.01 1.82
C PRO A 104 -11.57 1.52 1.49
N PHE A 105 -10.61 1.12 0.65
CA PHE A 105 -10.35 -0.26 0.27
C PHE A 105 -9.17 -0.89 1.02
N ALA A 106 -8.59 -0.16 1.99
CA ALA A 106 -7.65 -0.72 2.96
C ALA A 106 -8.44 -1.40 4.10
N ALA A 107 -7.95 -2.54 4.58
CA ALA A 107 -8.50 -3.24 5.72
C ALA A 107 -8.30 -2.46 7.03
N ILE A 108 -7.21 -1.68 7.14
CA ILE A 108 -6.85 -0.89 8.33
C ILE A 108 -6.52 0.57 7.96
N PRO A 109 -7.51 1.37 7.51
CA PRO A 109 -7.29 2.68 6.88
C PRO A 109 -6.61 3.75 7.76
N ASP A 110 -6.65 3.60 9.09
CA ASP A 110 -6.16 4.62 10.04
C ASP A 110 -4.88 4.23 10.81
N SER A 111 -4.30 3.05 10.55
CA SER A 111 -3.19 2.51 11.37
C SER A 111 -1.86 3.25 11.25
N GLY A 112 -1.67 4.01 10.18
CA GLY A 112 -0.39 4.63 9.83
C GLY A 112 0.63 3.57 9.39
N TYR A 113 1.16 3.73 8.18
CA TYR A 113 2.04 2.77 7.53
C TYR A 113 3.48 3.28 7.57
N GLY A 114 4.37 2.59 8.27
CA GLY A 114 5.78 2.97 8.32
C GLY A 114 6.52 2.63 7.03
N LEU A 115 7.44 3.50 6.62
CA LEU A 115 8.23 3.32 5.41
C LEU A 115 9.18 2.11 5.56
N ILE A 116 9.08 1.16 4.65
CA ILE A 116 10.00 0.03 4.49
C ILE A 116 11.14 0.38 3.54
N THR A 117 10.82 0.88 2.35
CA THR A 117 11.81 1.27 1.33
C THR A 117 11.26 2.34 0.38
N ARG A 118 12.14 3.17 -0.16
CA ARG A 118 11.84 4.14 -1.24
C ARG A 118 11.97 3.55 -2.64
N GLU A 119 12.57 2.37 -2.73
CA GLU A 119 12.78 1.63 -3.98
C GLU A 119 11.92 0.37 -3.91
N PRO A 120 10.59 0.50 -4.11
CA PRO A 120 9.71 -0.64 -4.04
C PRO A 120 10.06 -1.61 -5.16
N ALA A 121 10.31 -2.88 -4.82
CA ALA A 121 10.54 -3.88 -5.83
C ALA A 121 9.28 -4.09 -6.67
N VAL A 122 9.45 -4.39 -7.96
CA VAL A 122 8.33 -4.71 -8.85
C VAL A 122 7.79 -6.09 -8.46
N TYR A 123 6.79 -6.09 -7.58
CA TYR A 123 6.07 -7.30 -7.20
C TYR A 123 4.90 -7.52 -8.16
N PHE A 124 5.16 -8.13 -9.31
CA PHE A 124 4.14 -8.99 -9.90
C PHE A 124 4.25 -10.31 -9.17
N THR A 125 3.41 -10.53 -8.15
CA THR A 125 3.33 -11.81 -7.44
C THR A 125 3.31 -12.95 -8.46
N LYS A 126 4.40 -13.72 -8.49
CA LYS A 126 4.45 -15.08 -9.03
C LYS A 126 3.54 -15.94 -8.14
N LYS A 127 2.23 -15.81 -8.30
CA LYS A 127 1.26 -16.80 -7.84
C LYS A 127 0.43 -17.27 -9.03
N ARG A 128 1.11 -17.96 -9.96
CA ARG A 128 0.51 -18.97 -10.87
C ARG A 128 1.62 -19.68 -11.66
N ARG A 129 2.25 -20.68 -11.03
CA ARG A 129 2.85 -21.88 -11.67
C ARG A 129 3.39 -22.80 -10.57
N ALA A 130 2.48 -23.42 -9.84
CA ALA A 130 2.70 -24.66 -9.12
C ALA A 130 1.34 -25.38 -9.05
N ASN A 131 0.90 -25.82 -10.23
CA ASN A 131 -0.07 -26.89 -10.48
C ASN A 131 -0.20 -27.02 -11.99
N SER A 132 0.78 -27.68 -12.59
CA SER A 132 0.67 -28.36 -13.89
C SER A 132 1.35 -29.71 -13.72
#